data_AF-A0A847FS83-F1
#
_entry.id   AF-A0A847FS83-F1
#
_cell.length_a   1.000
_cell.length_b   1.000
_cell.length_c   1.000
_cell.angle_alpha   90.00
_cell.angle_beta   90.00
_cell.angle_gamma   90.00
#
_symmetry.space_group_name_H-M   'P 1'
#
loop_
_entity.id
_entity.type
_entity.pdbx_description
1 polymer ?
#
loop_
_entity_poly.entity_id
_entity_poly.type
_entity_poly.pdbx_seq_one_letter_code
_entity_poly.pdbx_strand_id
1 'polypeptide(L)' 'MTNPLKTVITNTDMFCGCGGSSQGARDAGIEVMMAGNHWERAIETHQTNFP' A
#
# COMPACT_ATOMS: atom_id res chain seq x y z
N MET A 1 -12.71 -2.95 -20.71
CA MET A 1 -13.35 -3.36 -19.44
C MET A 1 -12.81 -2.45 -18.34
N THR A 2 -13.47 -1.32 -18.08
CA THR A 2 -13.10 -0.42 -16.98
C THR A 2 -13.94 -0.81 -15.76
N ASN A 3 -13.29 -1.26 -14.69
CA ASN A 3 -13.96 -1.64 -13.45
C ASN A 3 -14.56 -0.36 -12.82
N PRO A 4 -15.89 -0.23 -12.67
CA PRO A 4 -16.55 0.99 -12.21
C PRO A 4 -16.37 1.29 -10.71
N LEU A 5 -15.57 0.49 -9.99
CA LEU A 5 -15.26 0.64 -8.56
C LEU A 5 -13.82 1.10 -8.29
N LYS A 6 -13.14 1.73 -9.26
CA LYS A 6 -11.80 2.29 -9.01
C LYS A 6 -11.93 3.45 -8.01
N THR A 7 -11.36 3.28 -6.83
CA THR A 7 -11.52 4.17 -5.67
C THR A 7 -11.05 5.59 -5.99
N VAL A 8 -11.82 6.60 -5.58
CA VAL A 8 -11.49 8.03 -5.79
C VAL A 8 -10.38 8.50 -4.82
N ILE A 9 -10.04 7.67 -3.83
CA ILE A 9 -9.06 7.98 -2.78
C ILE A 9 -7.82 7.11 -3.00
N THR A 10 -6.66 7.76 -3.03
CA THR A 10 -5.35 7.13 -3.09
C THR A 10 -4.57 7.36 -1.79
N ASN A 11 -3.67 6.44 -1.48
CA ASN A 11 -2.82 6.49 -0.29
C ASN A 11 -1.33 6.54 -0.65
N THR A 12 -0.57 7.34 0.10
CA THR A 12 0.89 7.33 0.16
C THR A 12 1.31 6.91 1.56
N ASP A 13 1.74 5.66 1.70
CA ASP A 13 2.04 5.03 2.98
C ASP A 13 3.52 5.24 3.37
N MET A 14 3.81 6.38 4.01
CA MET A 14 5.15 6.70 4.49
C MET A 14 5.44 5.99 5.81
N PHE A 15 6.69 5.53 5.98
CA PHE A 15 7.13 4.73 7.13
C PHE A 15 6.41 3.37 7.21
N CYS A 16 6.16 2.74 6.05
CA CYS A 16 5.23 1.62 5.90
C CYS A 16 5.55 0.33 6.69
N GLY A 17 6.74 0.17 7.26
CA GLY A 17 7.16 -1.05 7.95
C GLY A 17 6.97 -2.29 7.08
N CYS A 18 6.39 -3.37 7.63
CA CYS A 18 5.98 -4.56 6.86
C CYS A 18 4.65 -4.38 6.09
N GLY A 19 4.00 -3.22 6.20
CA GLY A 19 2.81 -2.83 5.42
C GLY A 19 1.47 -3.05 6.09
N GLY A 20 1.38 -2.99 7.42
CA GLY A 20 0.10 -3.05 8.14
C GLY A 20 -0.88 -1.93 7.74
N SER A 21 -0.40 -0.70 7.60
CA SER A 21 -1.18 0.45 7.10
C SER A 21 -1.63 0.27 5.65
N SER A 22 -0.74 -0.24 4.79
CA SER A 22 -1.08 -0.62 3.40
C SER A 22 -2.19 -1.66 3.33
N GLN A 23 -2.15 -2.71 4.17
CA GLN A 23 -3.23 -3.71 4.23
C GLN A 23 -4.54 -3.06 4.64
N GLY A 24 -4.56 -2.28 5.72
CA GLY A 24 -5.77 -1.61 6.19
C GLY A 24 -6.36 -0.66 5.15
N ALA A 25 -5.52 0.07 4.40
CA ALA A 25 -5.96 0.92 3.30
C ALA A 25 -6.62 0.08 2.18
N ARG A 26 -6.01 -1.03 1.77
CA ARG A 26 -6.58 -1.95 0.76
C ARG A 26 -7.90 -2.57 1.23
N ASP A 27 -8.00 -2.97 2.50
CA ASP A 27 -9.22 -3.53 3.10
C ASP A 27 -10.35 -2.49 3.14
N ALA A 28 -10.02 -1.21 3.32
CA ALA A 28 -10.94 -0.09 3.20
C ALA A 28 -11.28 0.28 1.73
N GLY A 29 -10.76 -0.47 0.76
CA GLY A 29 -10.94 -0.25 -0.66
C GLY A 29 -10.08 0.86 -1.24
N ILE A 30 -9.10 1.42 -0.53
CA ILE A 30 -8.25 2.54 -0.98
C ILE A 30 -7.08 2.03 -1.83
N GLU A 31 -6.76 2.72 -2.93
CA GLU A 31 -5.61 2.39 -3.79
C GLU A 31 -4.32 2.91 -3.16
N VAL A 32 -3.43 2.01 -2.72
CA VAL A 32 -2.08 2.37 -2.23
C VAL A 32 -1.17 2.59 -3.45
N MET A 33 -0.91 3.85 -3.77
CA MET A 33 -0.13 4.25 -4.95
C MET A 33 1.38 4.22 -4.71
N MET A 34 1.79 4.49 -3.48
CA MET A 34 3.18 4.51 -3.07
C MET A 34 3.28 4.07 -1.62
N ALA A 35 4.26 3.25 -1.30
CA ALA A 35 4.68 2.95 0.06
C ALA A 35 6.18 3.18 0.16
N GLY A 36 6.63 3.78 1.27
CA GLY A 36 8.02 4.17 1.45
C GLY A 36 8.51 3.88 2.85
N ASN A 37 9.73 3.39 2.96
CA ASN A 37 10.44 3.28 4.22
C ASN A 37 11.90 3.72 4.04
N HIS A 38 12.56 4.07 5.14
CA HIS A 38 13.99 4.38 5.12
C HIS A 38 14.86 3.12 5.26
N TRP A 39 14.30 2.03 5.78
CA TRP A 39 15.02 0.78 6.02
C TRP A 39 14.74 -0.22 4.91
N GLU A 40 15.79 -0.60 4.17
CA GLU A 40 15.71 -1.53 3.03
C GLU A 40 14.99 -2.85 3.39
N ARG A 41 15.30 -3.44 4.56
CA ARG A 41 14.64 -4.66 5.02
C ARG A 41 13.12 -4.50 5.18
N ALA A 42 12.65 -3.33 5.61
CA ALA A 42 11.24 -3.04 5.71
C ALA A 42 10.61 -2.98 4.31
N ILE A 43 11.28 -2.35 3.35
CA ILE A 43 10.83 -2.32 1.95
C ILE A 43 10.73 -3.73 1.37
N GLU A 44 11.77 -4.57 1.53
CA GLU A 44 11.75 -5.97 1.09
C GLU A 44 10.57 -6.73 1.71
N THR A 45 10.38 -6.60 3.04
CA THR A 45 9.30 -7.26 3.76
C THR A 45 7.93 -6.78 3.29
N HIS A 46 7.76 -5.47 3.08
CA HIS A 46 6.54 -4.89 2.52
C HIS A 46 6.24 -5.45 1.12
N GLN A 47 7.23 -5.48 0.23
CA GLN A 47 7.09 -6.01 -1.14
C GLN A 47 6.70 -7.49 -1.16
N THR A 48 7.12 -8.31 -0.19
CA THR A 48 6.65 -9.71 -0.12
C THR A 48 5.14 -9.84 0.12
N ASN A 49 4.52 -8.84 0.75
CA ASN A 49 3.07 -8.79 0.98
C ASN A 49 2.33 -8.07 -0.16
N PHE A 50 3.00 -7.15 -0.86
CA PHE A 50 2.42 -6.23 -1.84
C PHE A 50 3.33 -6.09 -3.08
N PRO A 51 3.38 -7.09 -3.98
CA PRO A 51 4.20 -7.02 -5.20
C PRO A 51 3.67 -6.01 -6.23
#